data_AF-A0A536FQ07-F1
#
_entry.id   AF-A0A536FQ07-F1
#
_cell.length_a   1.000
_cell.length_b   1.000
_cell.length_c   1.000
_cell.angle_alpha   90.00
_cell.angle_beta   90.00
_cell.angle_gamma   90.00
#
_symmetry.space_group_name_H-M   'P 1'
#
loop_
_entity.id
_entity.type
_entity.pdbx_description
1 polymer ?
#
loop_
_entity_poly.entity_id
_entity_poly.type
_entity_poly.pdbx_seq_one_letter_code
_entity_poly.pdbx_strand_id
1 'polypeptide(L)'
;DRERRGDRQAHGPRRYPTPAIAQTARLIRSLYFRFADMERDLDEPNLRSPSHDYIDFAYRWSAAEPLDRIPLPANVDIGDAIKAMKAVYSLLRQLEFALRQAKSPLLDAVSRAVILMERDVIKRTY
;
A
#
# COMPACT_ATOMS: atom_id res chain seq x y z
N ASP A 1 0.18 33.73 20.15
CA ASP A 1 0.07 33.79 18.69
C ASP A 1 0.33 32.44 18.05
N ARG A 2 -0.40 32.15 16.97
CA ARG A 2 -0.53 30.85 16.30
C ARG A 2 0.68 30.54 15.40
N GLU A 3 1.53 29.61 15.82
CA GLU A 3 2.44 28.88 14.92
C GLU A 3 1.92 27.45 14.69
N ARG A 4 0.78 27.35 13.99
CA ARG A 4 0.32 26.11 13.36
C ARG A 4 -0.03 26.41 11.91
N ARG A 5 0.98 26.64 11.09
CA ARG A 5 0.84 26.44 9.65
C ARG A 5 1.69 25.22 9.30
N GLY A 6 1.08 24.06 9.56
CA GLY A 6 1.57 22.80 9.03
C GLY A 6 1.71 22.95 7.53
N ASP A 7 2.93 22.69 7.08
CA ASP A 7 3.33 22.67 5.68
C ASP A 7 2.60 21.51 5.00
N ARG A 8 1.31 21.72 4.73
CA ARG A 8 0.52 20.85 3.86
C ARG A 8 1.03 21.13 2.46
N GLN A 9 2.14 20.48 2.11
CA GLN A 9 2.56 20.32 0.73
C GLN A 9 1.31 19.98 -0.07
N ALA A 10 0.92 20.87 -0.96
CA ALA A 10 -0.25 20.72 -1.79
C ALA A 10 0.00 19.51 -2.69
N HIS A 11 -0.45 18.33 -2.24
CA HIS A 11 -0.41 17.13 -3.06
C HIS A 11 -1.16 17.45 -4.35
N GLY A 12 -0.45 17.40 -5.47
CA GLY A 12 -1.05 17.47 -6.80
C GLY A 12 -2.17 16.43 -6.95
N PRO A 13 -3.03 16.56 -7.97
CA PRO A 13 -4.18 15.68 -8.15
C PRO A 13 -3.73 14.21 -8.08
N ARG A 14 -4.30 13.47 -7.12
CA ARG A 14 -4.01 12.05 -6.87
C ARG A 14 -4.20 11.27 -8.16
N ARG A 15 -3.10 10.91 -8.82
CA ARG A 15 -3.13 10.06 -10.02
C ARG A 15 -3.03 8.61 -9.58
N TYR A 16 -4.14 7.90 -9.71
CA TYR A 16 -4.14 6.45 -9.58
C TYR A 16 -3.74 5.84 -10.94
N PRO A 17 -3.02 4.71 -10.94
CA PRO A 17 -2.61 4.06 -12.19
C PRO A 17 -3.79 3.64 -13.07
N THR A 18 -4.90 3.22 -12.44
CA THR A 18 -6.13 2.83 -13.14
C THR A 18 -7.38 3.32 -12.41
N PRO A 19 -8.52 3.46 -13.12
CA PRO A 19 -9.81 3.78 -12.49
C PRO A 19 -10.26 2.75 -11.44
N ALA A 20 -9.95 1.47 -11.66
CA ALA A 20 -10.27 0.40 -10.70
C ALA A 20 -9.54 0.60 -9.37
N ILE A 21 -8.24 0.92 -9.41
CA ILE A 21 -7.46 1.23 -8.20
C ILE A 21 -8.04 2.47 -7.49
N ALA A 22 -8.46 3.50 -8.25
CA ALA A 22 -9.08 4.68 -7.68
C ALA A 22 -10.41 4.38 -6.96
N GLN A 23 -11.19 3.40 -7.44
CA GLN A 23 -12.42 2.96 -6.79
C GLN A 23 -12.12 2.17 -5.51
N THR A 24 -11.20 1.21 -5.57
CA THR A 24 -10.79 0.42 -4.41
C THR A 24 -10.20 1.29 -3.30
N ALA A 25 -9.35 2.26 -3.64
CA ALA A 25 -8.79 3.19 -2.66
C ALA A 25 -9.87 4.04 -1.96
N ARG A 26 -10.93 4.41 -2.69
CA ARG A 26 -12.10 5.11 -2.11
C ARG A 26 -12.90 4.20 -1.17
N LEU A 27 -13.08 2.93 -1.53
CA LEU A 27 -13.74 1.94 -0.68
C LEU A 27 -12.94 1.66 0.60
N ILE A 28 -11.62 1.49 0.51
CA ILE A 28 -10.76 1.30 1.69
C ILE A 28 -10.85 2.51 2.62
N ARG A 29 -10.86 3.72 2.05
CA ARG A 29 -11.00 4.95 2.84
C ARG A 29 -12.35 5.04 3.55
N SER A 30 -13.45 4.62 2.91
CA SER A 30 -14.77 4.62 3.58
C SER A 30 -14.85 3.56 4.67
N LEU A 31 -14.27 2.38 4.46
CA LEU A 31 -14.17 1.33 5.48
C LEU A 31 -13.34 1.80 6.68
N TYR A 32 -12.21 2.47 6.44
CA TYR A 32 -11.39 3.05 7.50
C TYR A 32 -12.18 4.02 8.38
N PHE A 33 -12.93 4.97 7.79
CA PHE A 33 -13.72 5.90 8.59
C PHE A 33 -14.83 5.21 9.37
N ARG A 34 -15.45 4.18 8.78
CA ARG A 34 -16.44 3.38 9.49
C ARG A 34 -15.84 2.67 10.70
N PHE A 35 -14.62 2.12 10.59
CA PHE A 35 -13.93 1.52 11.73
C PHE A 35 -13.53 2.58 12.77
N ALA A 36 -12.98 3.71 12.35
CA ALA A 36 -12.60 4.79 13.26
C ALA A 36 -13.81 5.36 14.04
N ASP A 37 -14.97 5.48 13.39
CA ASP A 37 -16.21 5.90 14.06
C ASP A 37 -16.66 4.89 15.12
N MET A 38 -16.49 3.58 14.87
CA MET A 38 -16.78 2.53 15.86
C MET A 38 -15.75 2.50 17.00
N GLU A 39 -14.47 2.73 16.71
CA GLU A 39 -13.38 2.76 17.70
C GLU A 39 -13.45 3.99 18.61
N ARG A 40 -14.03 5.11 18.14
CA ARG A 40 -14.22 6.32 18.94
C ARG A 40 -15.04 6.06 20.21
N ASP A 41 -15.96 5.12 20.15
CA ASP A 41 -16.82 4.76 21.29
C ASP A 41 -16.10 3.82 22.29
N LEU A 42 -14.87 3.39 21.98
CA LEU A 42 -14.05 2.44 22.76
C LEU A 42 -12.78 3.07 23.39
N ASP A 43 -12.57 4.38 23.25
CA ASP A 43 -11.41 5.14 23.77
C ASP A 43 -10.03 4.66 23.26
N GLU A 44 -10.00 3.96 22.13
CA GLU A 44 -8.77 3.50 21.47
C GLU A 44 -8.17 4.62 20.58
N PRO A 45 -6.83 4.75 20.50
CA PRO A 45 -6.19 5.76 19.67
C PRO A 45 -6.45 5.47 18.19
N ASN A 46 -7.12 6.42 17.52
CA ASN A 46 -7.46 6.34 16.10
C ASN A 46 -6.26 5.92 15.24
N LEU A 47 -6.43 4.86 14.44
CA LEU A 47 -5.48 4.44 13.42
C LEU A 47 -5.12 5.62 12.50
N ARG A 48 -3.87 5.71 12.04
CA ARG A 48 -3.53 6.69 10.97
C ARG A 48 -4.32 6.35 9.71
N SER A 49 -4.80 7.39 9.02
CA SER A 49 -5.45 7.20 7.72
C SER A 49 -4.48 6.55 6.72
N PRO A 50 -4.97 5.63 5.84
CA PRO A 50 -4.12 5.00 4.83
C PRO A 50 -3.43 6.04 3.94
N SER A 51 -2.12 5.87 3.71
CA SER A 51 -1.37 6.65 2.71
C SER A 51 -1.64 6.10 1.30
N HIS A 52 -1.55 6.99 0.33
CA HIS A 52 -1.72 6.68 -1.10
C HIS A 52 -0.41 6.80 -1.89
N ASP A 53 0.68 7.22 -1.23
CA ASP A 53 1.87 7.73 -1.90
C ASP A 53 2.65 6.64 -2.64
N TYR A 54 2.54 5.40 -2.17
CA TYR A 54 3.22 4.25 -2.73
C TYR A 54 2.39 3.50 -3.79
N ILE A 55 1.14 3.91 -4.07
CA ILE A 55 0.24 3.15 -4.95
C ILE A 55 0.81 3.05 -6.38
N ASP A 56 1.28 4.16 -6.94
CA ASP A 56 1.85 4.17 -8.30
C ASP A 56 3.15 3.36 -8.35
N PHE A 57 4.02 3.55 -7.34
CA PHE A 57 5.26 2.80 -7.22
C PHE A 57 5.02 1.29 -7.16
N ALA A 58 4.10 0.84 -6.31
CA ALA A 58 3.74 -0.57 -6.16
C ALA A 58 3.12 -1.15 -7.44
N TYR A 59 2.29 -0.38 -8.13
CA TYR A 59 1.70 -0.80 -9.40
C TYR A 59 2.77 -1.05 -10.46
N ARG A 60 3.65 -0.08 -10.70
CA ARG A 60 4.75 -0.18 -11.67
C ARG A 60 5.76 -1.26 -11.29
N TRP A 61 6.02 -1.42 -9.99
CA TRP A 61 6.84 -2.51 -9.46
C TRP A 61 6.27 -3.87 -9.86
N SER A 62 4.96 -4.09 -9.61
CA SER A 62 4.28 -5.33 -9.95
C SER A 62 4.14 -5.58 -11.47
N ALA A 63 4.19 -4.50 -12.26
CA ALA A 63 4.24 -4.56 -13.72
C ALA A 63 5.66 -4.86 -14.26
N ALA A 64 6.63 -5.14 -13.38
CA ALA A 64 8.03 -5.40 -13.71
C ALA A 64 8.75 -4.25 -14.42
N GLU A 65 8.33 -2.99 -14.22
CA GLU A 65 9.07 -1.84 -14.74
C GLU A 65 10.50 -1.80 -14.15
N PRO A 66 11.53 -1.45 -14.94
CA PRO A 66 12.89 -1.28 -14.44
C PRO A 66 12.94 -0.27 -13.28
N LEU A 67 13.61 -0.60 -12.18
CA LEU A 67 13.56 0.18 -10.94
C LEU A 67 14.03 1.62 -11.11
N ASP A 68 15.02 1.84 -11.96
CA ASP A 68 15.56 3.14 -12.37
C ASP A 68 14.54 4.02 -13.13
N ARG A 69 13.44 3.43 -13.61
CA ARG A 69 12.38 4.11 -14.36
C ARG A 69 11.10 4.34 -13.56
N ILE A 70 10.97 3.73 -12.37
CA ILE A 70 9.77 3.91 -11.53
C ILE A 70 9.90 5.23 -10.77
N PRO A 71 8.96 6.18 -10.92
CA PRO A 71 8.97 7.42 -10.14
C PRO A 71 8.86 7.12 -8.64
N LEU A 72 9.78 7.68 -7.84
CA LEU A 72 9.71 7.56 -6.39
C LEU A 72 8.56 8.42 -5.82
N PRO A 73 7.93 7.99 -4.71
CA PRO A 73 7.04 8.86 -3.96
C PRO A 73 7.75 10.15 -3.51
N ALA A 74 6.99 11.23 -3.32
CA ALA A 74 7.56 12.51 -2.91
C ALA A 74 8.28 12.40 -1.57
N ASN A 75 9.51 12.93 -1.49
CA ASN A 75 10.37 12.90 -0.31
C ASN A 75 10.74 11.49 0.21
N VAL A 76 10.67 10.47 -0.64
CA VAL A 76 11.03 9.08 -0.30
C VAL A 76 12.28 8.68 -1.07
N ASP A 77 13.27 8.11 -0.37
CA ASP A 77 14.45 7.55 -1.02
C ASP A 77 14.18 6.13 -1.56
N ILE A 78 15.06 5.66 -2.45
CA ILE A 78 14.91 4.35 -3.08
C ILE A 78 14.98 3.19 -2.08
N GLY A 79 15.75 3.33 -1.00
CA GLY A 79 15.91 2.30 0.03
C GLY A 79 14.61 2.10 0.81
N ASP A 80 13.97 3.19 1.21
CA ASP A 80 12.68 3.21 1.87
C ASP A 80 11.56 2.71 0.96
N ALA A 81 11.59 3.06 -0.32
CA ALA A 81 10.66 2.51 -1.30
C ALA A 81 10.80 0.97 -1.44
N ILE A 82 12.03 0.45 -1.53
CA ILE A 82 12.30 -0.99 -1.55
C ILE A 82 11.84 -1.65 -0.25
N LYS A 83 12.09 -1.02 0.90
CA LYS A 83 11.67 -1.52 2.21
C LYS A 83 10.14 -1.61 2.31
N ALA A 84 9.43 -0.61 1.80
CA ALA A 84 7.97 -0.65 1.70
C ALA A 84 7.50 -1.82 0.81
N MET A 85 8.13 -2.07 -0.34
CA MET A 85 7.77 -3.21 -1.20
C MET A 85 8.04 -4.56 -0.54
N LYS A 86 9.14 -4.69 0.22
CA LYS A 86 9.41 -5.88 1.05
C LYS A 86 8.33 -6.11 2.10
N ALA A 87 7.84 -5.05 2.74
CA ALA A 87 6.74 -5.14 3.68
C ALA A 87 5.44 -5.58 3.00
N VAL A 88 5.10 -5.03 1.83
CA VAL A 88 3.94 -5.45 1.03
C VAL A 88 4.05 -6.94 0.64
N TYR A 89 5.22 -7.37 0.16
CA TYR A 89 5.46 -8.78 -0.16
C TYR A 89 5.26 -9.69 1.07
N SER A 90 5.82 -9.31 2.23
CA SER A 90 5.64 -10.06 3.48
C SER A 90 4.17 -10.15 3.89
N LEU A 91 3.42 -9.05 3.80
CA LEU A 91 1.99 -9.04 4.08
C LEU A 91 1.22 -9.96 3.12
N LEU A 92 1.53 -9.94 1.82
CA LEU A 92 0.90 -10.84 0.85
C LEU A 92 1.18 -12.30 1.15
N ARG A 93 2.39 -12.65 1.62
CA ARG A 93 2.74 -14.01 2.06
C ARG A 93 1.93 -14.45 3.28
N GLN A 94 1.76 -13.57 4.26
CA GLN A 94 0.92 -13.84 5.44
C GLN A 94 -0.55 -14.02 5.04
N LEU A 95 -1.04 -13.16 4.14
CA LEU A 95 -2.39 -13.23 3.62
C LEU A 95 -2.62 -14.51 2.81
N GLU A 96 -1.68 -14.89 1.95
CA GLU A 96 -1.73 -16.13 1.18
C GLU A 96 -1.86 -17.36 2.11
N PHE A 97 -1.08 -17.38 3.19
CA PHE A 97 -1.17 -18.45 4.19
C PHE A 97 -2.54 -18.49 4.87
N ALA A 98 -3.03 -17.34 5.35
CA ALA A 98 -4.33 -17.25 6.01
C ALA A 98 -5.49 -17.65 5.07
N LEU A 99 -5.47 -17.18 3.82
CA LEU A 99 -6.49 -17.50 2.82
C LEU A 99 -6.47 -18.97 2.42
N ARG A 100 -5.29 -19.60 2.39
CA ARG A 100 -5.15 -21.03 2.18
C ARG A 100 -5.79 -21.84 3.29
N GLN A 101 -5.55 -21.46 4.56
CA GLN A 101 -6.20 -22.10 5.71
C GLN A 101 -7.71 -21.94 5.66
N ALA A 102 -8.19 -20.75 5.29
CA ALA A 102 -9.61 -20.44 5.17
C ALA A 102 -10.29 -21.03 3.91
N LYS A 103 -9.52 -21.66 3.00
CA LYS A 103 -9.99 -22.12 1.68
C LYS A 103 -10.73 -21.02 0.90
N SER A 104 -10.23 -19.79 0.99
CA SER A 104 -10.88 -18.62 0.41
C SER A 104 -10.72 -18.59 -1.11
N PRO A 105 -11.75 -18.18 -1.88
CA PRO A 105 -11.65 -18.01 -3.34
C PRO A 105 -10.68 -16.88 -3.75
N LEU A 106 -10.26 -16.05 -2.79
CA LEU A 106 -9.27 -14.98 -3.05
C LEU A 106 -7.83 -15.50 -3.11
N LEU A 107 -7.59 -16.76 -2.76
CA LEU A 107 -6.25 -17.35 -2.69
C LEU A 107 -5.49 -17.15 -4.02
N ASP A 108 -6.09 -17.51 -5.15
CA ASP A 108 -5.43 -17.43 -6.46
C ASP A 108 -5.04 -16.00 -6.83
N ALA A 109 -5.87 -15.02 -6.46
CA ALA A 109 -5.58 -13.62 -6.70
C ALA A 109 -4.38 -13.15 -5.88
N VAL A 110 -4.30 -13.53 -4.61
CA VAL A 110 -3.19 -13.17 -3.72
C VAL A 110 -1.90 -13.91 -4.10
N SER A 111 -1.97 -15.20 -4.45
CA SER A 111 -0.81 -15.96 -4.93
C SER A 111 -0.21 -15.34 -6.18
N ARG A 112 -1.03 -14.87 -7.14
CA ARG A 112 -0.55 -14.11 -8.29
C ARG A 112 0.12 -12.79 -7.88
N ALA A 113 -0.46 -12.06 -6.93
CA ALA A 113 0.14 -10.82 -6.43
C ALA A 113 1.50 -11.07 -5.74
N VAL A 114 1.66 -12.16 -4.98
CA VAL A 114 2.95 -12.56 -4.38
C VAL A 114 4.02 -12.72 -5.47
N ILE A 115 3.69 -13.44 -6.55
CA ILE A 115 4.62 -13.69 -7.67
C ILE A 115 5.01 -12.37 -8.34
N LEU A 116 4.04 -11.49 -8.63
CA LEU A 116 4.31 -10.20 -9.29
C LEU A 116 5.14 -9.24 -8.41
N MET A 117 4.99 -9.33 -7.10
CA MET A 117 5.74 -8.49 -6.17
C MET A 117 7.18 -8.99 -5.95
N GLU A 118 7.45 -10.28 -6.19
CA GLU A 118 8.77 -10.86 -6.01
C GLU A 118 9.73 -10.42 -7.12
N ARG A 119 10.76 -9.65 -6.74
CA ARG A 119 11.84 -9.20 -7.63
C ARG A 119 13.20 -9.54 -7.03
N ASP A 120 14.27 -9.40 -7.80
CA ASP A 120 15.63 -9.82 -7.39
C ASP A 120 16.12 -9.14 -6.10
N VAL A 121 15.69 -7.91 -5.81
CA VAL A 121 16.01 -7.20 -4.56
C VAL A 121 15.26 -7.76 -3.33
N ILE A 122 14.21 -8.56 -3.57
CA ILE A 122 13.37 -9.23 -2.56
C ILE A 122 13.77 -10.71 -2.42
N LYS A 123 14.27 -11.35 -3.49
CA LYS A 123 14.75 -12.73 -3.45
C LYS A 123 15.91 -12.87 -2.47
N ARG A 124 15.85 -13.88 -1.59
CA ARG A 124 17.05 -14.39 -0.91
C ARG A 124 17.81 -15.24 -1.91
N THR A 125 19.00 -14.82 -2.31
CA THR A 125 20.01 -15.73 -2.87
C THR A 125 20.34 -16.75 -1.78
N TYR A 126 20.05 -18.03 -2.06
CA TYR A 126 20.49 -19.18 -1.28
C TYR A 126 21.87 -19.63 -1.76
#